data_AF-W7W2K9-F1
#
_entry.id   AF-W7W2K9-F1
#
_cell.length_a   1.000
_cell.length_b   1.000
_cell.length_c   1.000
_cell.angle_alpha   90.00
_cell.angle_beta   90.00
_cell.angle_gamma   90.00
#
_symmetry.space_group_name_H-M   'P 1'
#
loop_
_entity.id
_entity.type
_entity.pdbx_description
1 polymer ?
#
loop_
_entity_poly.entity_id
_entity_poly.type
_entity_poly.pdbx_seq_one_letter_code
_entity_poly.pdbx_strand_id
1 'polypeptide(L)' 'MEAIYEFDVKDMPVTVAVDSTGSSVHQTGPAEWQAKIGKIPVATA' A
#
# COMPACT_ATOMS: atom_id res chain seq x y z
N MET A 1 12.41 19.32 19.08
CA MET A 1 11.32 18.58 18.41
C MET A 1 11.50 17.06 18.47
N GLU A 2 12.66 16.55 18.89
CA GLU A 2 12.97 15.10 18.90
C GLU A 2 12.92 14.49 20.33
N ALA A 3 11.87 14.78 21.10
CA ALA A 3 11.65 14.08 22.37
C ALA A 3 10.69 12.90 22.15
N ILE A 4 10.79 11.87 22.99
CA ILE A 4 9.85 10.75 23.00
C ILE A 4 8.60 11.20 23.76
N TYR A 5 7.44 10.98 23.16
CA TYR A 5 6.15 11.34 23.75
C TYR A 5 5.24 10.12 23.77
N GLU A 6 4.47 10.00 24.85
CA GLU A 6 3.40 9.04 24.99
C GLU A 6 2.08 9.71 24.60
N PHE A 7 1.26 8.99 23.84
CA PHE A 7 -0.03 9.48 23.40
C PHE A 7 -1.10 8.40 23.55
N ASP A 8 -2.22 8.78 24.15
CA ASP A 8 -3.46 8.02 24.03
C ASP A 8 -4.13 8.39 22.70
N VAL A 9 -4.25 7.39 21.82
CA VAL A 9 -4.82 7.57 20.50
C VAL A 9 -6.24 7.02 20.47
N LYS A 10 -7.16 7.79 19.88
CA LYS A 10 -8.55 7.39 19.64
C LYS A 10 -8.93 7.71 18.19
N ASP A 11 -9.64 6.78 17.54
CA ASP A 11 -10.19 6.96 16.19
C ASP A 11 -9.15 7.37 15.14
N MET A 12 -7.96 6.74 15.16
CA MET A 12 -6.89 6.97 14.18
C MET A 12 -6.90 5.85 13.12
N PRO A 13 -7.57 6.03 11.98
CA PRO A 13 -7.58 5.03 10.92
C PRO A 13 -6.18 4.91 10.32
N VAL A 14 -5.69 3.68 10.25
CA VAL A 14 -4.43 3.32 9.62
C VAL A 14 -4.62 2.09 8.74
N THR A 15 -3.76 1.91 7.75
CA THR A 15 -3.77 0.73 6.87
C THR A 15 -2.50 -0.08 7.06
N VAL A 16 -2.60 -1.40 7.04
CA VAL A 16 -1.46 -2.31 7.12
C VAL A 16 -0.71 -2.30 5.78
N ALA A 17 0.51 -1.77 5.77
CA ALA A 17 1.36 -1.73 4.58
C ALA A 17 2.20 -3.02 4.40
N VAL A 18 2.57 -3.67 5.50
CA VAL A 18 3.30 -4.94 5.53
C VAL A 18 2.69 -5.82 6.63
N ASP A 19 2.35 -7.07 6.31
CA ASP A 19 1.80 -8.02 7.29
C ASP A 19 2.89 -8.79 8.05
N SER A 20 2.48 -9.59 9.04
CA SER A 20 3.41 -10.37 9.89
C SER A 20 4.17 -11.47 9.15
N THR A 21 3.79 -11.79 7.92
CA THR A 21 4.48 -12.75 7.05
C THR A 21 5.45 -12.08 6.09
N GLY A 22 5.50 -10.73 6.08
CA GLY A 22 6.35 -9.93 5.21
C GLY A 22 5.72 -9.55 3.86
N SER A 23 4.42 -9.84 3.65
CA SER A 23 3.73 -9.41 2.42
C SER A 23 3.54 -7.89 2.41
N SER A 24 3.96 -7.21 1.34
CA SER A 24 3.93 -5.75 1.23
C SER A 24 3.00 -5.26 0.12
N VAL A 25 2.13 -4.30 0.45
CA VAL A 25 1.22 -3.65 -0.54
C VAL A 25 1.99 -2.92 -1.64
N HIS A 26 3.21 -2.46 -1.36
CA HIS A 26 4.08 -1.82 -2.34
C HIS A 26 4.65 -2.80 -3.36
N GLN A 27 4.51 -4.11 -3.14
CA GLN A 27 4.89 -5.16 -4.08
C GLN A 27 3.66 -5.76 -4.76
N THR A 28 2.64 -6.12 -3.97
CA THR A 28 1.45 -6.81 -4.48
C THR A 28 0.54 -5.87 -5.27
N GLY A 29 0.38 -4.62 -4.85
CA GLY A 29 -0.46 -3.63 -5.53
C GLY A 29 -0.02 -3.35 -6.97
N PRO A 30 1.25 -2.96 -7.23
CA PRO A 30 1.73 -2.76 -8.59
C PRO A 30 1.59 -4.00 -9.47
N ALA A 31 1.89 -5.20 -8.94
CA ALA A 31 1.75 -6.45 -9.68
C ALA A 31 0.30 -6.72 -10.10
N GLU A 32 -0.66 -6.52 -9.19
CA GLU A 32 -2.09 -6.67 -9.46
C GLU A 32 -2.57 -5.70 -10.55
N TRP A 33 -2.22 -4.42 -10.41
CA TRP A 33 -2.63 -3.39 -11.36
C TRP A 33 -1.98 -3.58 -12.73
N GLN A 34 -0.71 -3.98 -12.78
CA GLN A 34 -0.04 -4.34 -14.03
C GLN A 34 -0.79 -5.47 -14.76
N ALA A 35 -1.22 -6.51 -14.03
CA ALA A 35 -1.98 -7.62 -14.61
C ALA A 35 -3.38 -7.21 -15.08
N LYS A 36 -4.02 -6.24 -14.42
CA LYS A 36 -5.33 -5.69 -14.81
C LYS A 36 -5.22 -4.76 -16.03
N ILE A 37 -4.31 -3.79 -15.97
CA ILE A 37 -4.13 -2.76 -17.00
C ILE A 37 -3.52 -3.34 -18.27
N GLY A 38 -2.61 -4.30 -18.17
CA GLY A 38 -1.98 -4.93 -19.33
C GLY A 38 -2.95 -5.68 -20.26
N LYS A 39 -4.20 -5.91 -19.84
CA LYS A 39 -5.25 -6.51 -20.68
C LYS A 39 -6.02 -5.48 -21.52
N ILE A 40 -5.85 -4.19 -21.26
CA ILE A 40 -6.55 -3.13 -21.98
C ILE A 40 -5.89 -2.97 -23.35
N PRO A 41 -6.62 -3.16 -24.47
CA PRO A 41 -6.07 -2.98 -25.81
C PRO A 41 -5.58 -1.54 -26.01
N VAL A 42 -4.36 -1.39 -26.51
CA VAL A 42 -3.79 -0.09 -26.84
C VAL A 42 -4.00 0.18 -28.32
N ALA A 43 -4.62 1.31 -28.66
CA ALA A 43 -4.70 1.76 -30.04
C ALA A 43 -3.29 2.14 -30.52
N THR A 44 -2.85 1.54 -31.62
CA THR A 44 -1.62 1.96 -32.30
C THR A 44 -1.89 3.28 -33.04
N ALA A 45 -0.98 4.24 -32.88
CA ALA A 45 -1.01 5.51 -33.61
C ALA A 45 -0.73 5.31 -35.11
#